data_AF-A0AAU6UMZ5-F1
#
_entry.id   AF-A0AAU6UMZ5-F1
#
_cell.length_a   1.000
_cell.length_b   1.000
_cell.length_c   1.000
_cell.angle_alpha   90.00
_cell.angle_beta   90.00
_cell.angle_gamma   90.00
#
_symmetry.space_group_name_H-M   'P 1'
#
loop_
_entity.id
_entity.type
_entity.pdbx_description
1 polymer ?
#
loop_
_entity_poly.entity_id
_entity_poly.type
_entity_poly.pdbx_seq_one_letter_code
_entity_poly.pdbx_strand_id
1 'polypeptide(L)'
;MLIESELAEKFLFEYQLVMTYINNGKIPEGLADFVALRDELYNCISEVKANMSHAVSRELLESLDNAIYGRFIYLKKYKDGYVFLHPNSNQYYQVKGLTSSIEEICPEYSVVDTAILPFSDELICDGLLVPFNASFGSAMKKEIRDGYWLSKKNGTLNKIA
;
A
#
# COMPACT_ATOMS: atom_id res chain seq x y z
N MET A 1 7.23 11.15 -3.06
CA MET A 1 6.44 11.28 -4.30
C MET A 1 5.05 10.88 -3.93
N LEU A 2 4.13 11.83 -4.01
CA LEU A 2 2.77 11.67 -3.56
C LEU A 2 1.86 11.76 -4.78
N ILE A 3 0.67 11.20 -4.67
CA ILE A 3 -0.40 11.51 -5.62
C ILE A 3 -0.90 12.95 -5.39
N GLU A 4 -1.74 13.44 -6.30
CA GLU A 4 -2.39 14.74 -6.14
C GLU A 4 -3.22 14.79 -4.85
N SER A 5 -3.17 15.90 -4.12
CA SER A 5 -3.78 16.01 -2.79
C SER A 5 -5.28 15.73 -2.79
N GLU A 6 -6.01 16.18 -3.82
CA GLU A 6 -7.45 15.92 -3.96
C GLU A 6 -7.75 14.42 -4.09
N LEU A 7 -6.90 13.66 -4.79
CA LEU A 7 -7.02 12.20 -4.91
C LEU A 7 -6.69 11.53 -3.58
N ALA A 8 -5.67 11.99 -2.86
CA ALA A 8 -5.33 11.48 -1.55
C ALA A 8 -6.45 11.72 -0.52
N GLU A 9 -7.04 12.92 -0.51
CA GLU A 9 -8.17 13.26 0.36
C GLU A 9 -9.40 12.42 0.04
N LYS A 10 -9.73 12.25 -1.25
CA LYS A 10 -10.82 11.36 -1.69
C LYS A 10 -10.59 9.92 -1.21
N PHE A 11 -9.40 9.36 -1.45
CA PHE A 11 -9.06 8.01 -1.03
C PHE A 11 -9.21 7.86 0.48
N LEU A 12 -8.59 8.74 1.28
CA LEU A 12 -8.58 8.63 2.73
C LEU A 12 -9.98 8.78 3.33
N PHE A 13 -10.81 9.67 2.78
CA PHE A 13 -12.19 9.83 3.20
C PHE A 13 -13.01 8.56 2.97
N GLU A 14 -12.98 8.01 1.75
CA GLU A 14 -13.73 6.79 1.44
C GLU A 14 -13.17 5.56 2.18
N TYR A 15 -11.85 5.48 2.35
CA TYR A 15 -11.20 4.43 3.15
C TYR A 15 -11.63 4.49 4.62
N GLN A 16 -11.76 5.69 5.21
CA GLN A 16 -12.29 5.85 6.56
C GLN A 16 -13.75 5.40 6.66
N LEU A 17 -14.59 5.65 5.64
CA LEU A 17 -15.97 5.14 5.62
C LEU A 17 -16.00 3.61 5.63
N VAL A 18 -15.13 2.96 4.85
CA VAL A 18 -14.98 1.49 4.85
C VAL A 18 -14.53 0.98 6.22
N MET A 19 -13.51 1.59 6.81
CA MET A 19 -13.03 1.20 8.14
C MET A 19 -14.09 1.40 9.22
N THR A 20 -14.89 2.46 9.11
CA THR A 20 -16.02 2.72 10.02
C THR A 20 -17.12 1.66 9.88
N TYR A 21 -17.41 1.23 8.65
CA TYR A 21 -18.36 0.14 8.40
C TYR A 21 -17.91 -1.16 9.07
N ILE A 22 -16.66 -1.56 8.85
CA ILE A 22 -16.07 -2.78 9.46
C ILE A 22 -16.05 -2.66 10.98
N ASN A 23 -15.79 -1.47 11.50
CA ASN A 23 -15.81 -1.18 12.93
C ASN A 23 -17.23 -0.95 13.50
N ASN A 24 -18.25 -1.58 12.91
CA ASN A 24 -19.64 -1.53 13.37
C ASN A 24 -20.19 -0.10 13.55
N GLY A 25 -19.83 0.81 12.64
CA GLY A 25 -20.26 2.21 12.64
C GLY A 25 -19.45 3.13 13.56
N LYS A 26 -18.40 2.63 14.23
CA LYS A 26 -17.52 3.46 15.06
C LYS A 26 -16.34 3.98 14.24
N ILE A 27 -16.09 5.28 14.33
CA ILE A 27 -14.94 5.89 13.66
C ILE A 27 -13.65 5.36 14.34
N PRO A 28 -12.68 4.81 13.59
CA PRO A 28 -11.40 4.36 14.17
C PRO A 28 -10.62 5.54 14.79
N GLU A 29 -10.10 5.36 15.99
CA GLU A 29 -9.36 6.40 16.72
C GLU A 29 -7.85 6.16 16.64
N GLY A 30 -7.19 6.87 15.73
CA GLY A 30 -5.73 6.84 15.60
C GLY A 30 -5.19 5.58 14.90
N LEU A 31 -3.87 5.54 14.73
CA LEU A 31 -3.21 4.58 13.83
C LEU A 31 -3.43 3.11 14.22
N ALA A 32 -3.47 2.80 15.52
CA ALA A 32 -3.60 1.42 16.00
C ALA A 32 -4.92 0.77 15.55
N ASP A 33 -6.03 1.51 15.63
CA ASP A 33 -7.34 1.02 15.21
C ASP A 33 -7.39 0.76 13.71
N PHE A 34 -6.86 1.68 12.91
CA PHE A 34 -6.77 1.51 11.46
C PHE A 34 -5.93 0.28 11.07
N VAL A 35 -4.82 0.04 11.77
CA VAL A 35 -3.98 -1.15 11.54
C VAL A 35 -4.73 -2.43 11.87
N ALA A 36 -5.45 -2.48 13.01
CA ALA A 36 -6.23 -3.65 13.40
C ALA A 36 -7.39 -3.94 12.43
N LEU A 37 -8.10 -2.90 11.98
CA LEU A 37 -9.23 -3.02 11.07
C LEU A 37 -8.80 -3.38 9.64
N ARG A 38 -7.57 -3.04 9.23
CA ARG A 38 -7.06 -3.41 7.92
C ARG A 38 -6.96 -4.92 7.74
N ASP A 39 -6.54 -5.66 8.78
CA ASP A 39 -6.55 -7.12 8.73
C ASP A 39 -7.97 -7.66 8.51
N GLU A 40 -8.96 -7.07 9.19
CA GLU A 40 -10.37 -7.46 9.05
C GLU A 40 -10.92 -7.11 7.66
N LEU A 41 -10.62 -5.92 7.13
CA LEU A 41 -11.00 -5.48 5.79
C LEU A 41 -10.66 -6.52 4.72
N TYR A 42 -9.42 -7.01 4.70
CA TYR A 42 -9.01 -7.96 3.66
C TYR A 42 -9.55 -9.38 3.90
N ASN A 43 -10.03 -9.70 5.11
CA ASN A 43 -10.77 -10.93 5.38
C ASN A 43 -12.25 -10.85 4.95
N CYS A 44 -12.84 -9.65 4.89
CA CYS A 44 -14.25 -9.44 4.54
C CYS A 44 -14.48 -8.59 3.28
N ILE A 45 -13.47 -8.42 2.42
CA ILE A 45 -13.53 -7.50 1.27
C ILE A 45 -14.72 -7.75 0.34
N SER A 46 -15.11 -9.01 0.12
CA SER A 46 -16.28 -9.35 -0.69
C SER A 46 -17.60 -8.82 -0.08
N GLU A 47 -17.71 -8.81 1.25
CA GLU A 47 -18.86 -8.26 1.95
C GLU A 47 -18.86 -6.73 1.87
N VAL A 48 -17.71 -6.08 2.09
CA VAL A 48 -17.56 -4.63 1.91
C VAL A 48 -18.00 -4.22 0.52
N LYS A 49 -17.53 -4.93 -0.52
CA LYS A 49 -17.90 -4.66 -1.92
C LYS A 49 -19.40 -4.80 -2.19
N ALA A 50 -20.05 -5.79 -1.56
CA ALA A 50 -21.48 -6.03 -1.73
C ALA A 50 -22.36 -4.98 -1.02
N ASN A 51 -21.90 -4.44 0.13
CA ASN A 51 -22.72 -3.59 0.99
C ASN A 51 -22.40 -2.10 0.87
N MET A 52 -21.17 -1.72 0.50
CA MET A 52 -20.72 -0.32 0.54
C MET A 52 -20.81 0.43 -0.80
N SER A 53 -21.35 -0.19 -1.85
CA SER A 53 -21.42 0.41 -3.21
C SER A 53 -22.26 1.69 -3.32
N HIS A 54 -23.06 2.00 -2.30
CA HIS A 54 -23.86 3.22 -2.22
C HIS A 54 -23.18 4.35 -1.43
N ALA A 55 -22.11 4.04 -0.68
CA ALA A 55 -21.44 4.96 0.24
C ALA A 55 -20.03 5.36 -0.23
N VAL A 56 -19.36 4.49 -1.00
CA VAL A 56 -18.03 4.75 -1.56
C VAL A 56 -17.99 4.50 -3.06
N SER A 57 -16.95 5.01 -3.72
CA SER A 57 -16.82 4.88 -5.16
C SER A 57 -16.59 3.42 -5.59
N ARG A 58 -17.09 3.08 -6.77
CA ARG A 58 -16.79 1.79 -7.42
C ARG A 58 -15.29 1.60 -7.61
N GLU A 59 -14.59 2.68 -7.95
CA GLU A 59 -13.14 2.71 -8.09
C GLU A 59 -12.45 2.23 -6.81
N LEU A 60 -12.78 2.79 -5.64
CA LEU A 60 -12.18 2.33 -4.38
C LEU A 60 -12.50 0.85 -4.13
N LEU A 61 -13.74 0.41 -4.32
CA LEU A 61 -14.11 -0.99 -4.07
C LEU A 61 -13.33 -1.96 -4.95
N GLU A 62 -13.15 -1.62 -6.23
CA GLU A 62 -12.31 -2.41 -7.15
C GLU A 62 -10.83 -2.33 -6.76
N SER A 63 -10.37 -1.18 -6.27
CA SER A 63 -9.00 -0.98 -5.79
C SER A 63 -8.69 -1.89 -4.60
N LEU A 64 -9.59 -1.93 -3.60
CA LEU A 64 -9.45 -2.75 -2.40
C LEU A 64 -9.54 -4.26 -2.72
N ASP A 65 -10.43 -4.65 -3.64
CA ASP A 65 -10.58 -6.05 -4.08
C ASP A 65 -9.36 -6.57 -4.87
N ASN A 66 -8.63 -5.67 -5.54
CA ASN A 66 -7.38 -5.99 -6.25
C ASN A 66 -6.11 -5.67 -5.45
N ALA A 67 -6.24 -5.26 -4.18
CA ALA A 67 -5.12 -4.89 -3.37
C ALA A 67 -4.25 -6.11 -3.03
N ILE A 68 -2.95 -5.87 -2.93
CA ILE A 68 -1.99 -6.84 -2.38
C ILE A 68 -1.68 -6.38 -0.97
N TYR A 69 -2.31 -7.03 -0.01
CA TYR A 69 -2.09 -6.79 1.41
C TYR A 69 -1.09 -7.78 2.00
N GLY A 70 -0.14 -7.25 2.78
CA GLY A 70 0.73 -8.06 3.61
C GLY A 70 2.11 -7.44 3.78
N ARG A 71 3.12 -8.31 3.82
CA ARG A 71 4.51 -7.93 4.09
C ARG A 71 5.25 -7.55 2.84
N PHE A 72 5.96 -6.42 2.90
CA PHE A 72 6.83 -5.93 1.86
C PHE A 72 8.19 -5.52 2.42
N ILE A 73 9.18 -5.50 1.54
CA ILE A 73 10.47 -4.85 1.78
C ILE A 73 10.45 -3.53 1.02
N TYR A 74 10.41 -2.41 1.74
CA TYR A 74 10.60 -1.08 1.16
C TYR A 74 12.07 -0.92 0.78
N LEU A 75 12.38 -0.74 -0.50
CA LEU A 75 13.75 -0.51 -0.95
C LEU A 75 14.14 0.93 -0.67
N LYS A 76 13.62 1.86 -1.47
CA LYS A 76 13.85 3.30 -1.38
C LYS A 76 12.98 4.08 -2.36
N LYS A 77 13.08 5.40 -2.29
CA LYS A 77 12.58 6.33 -3.30
C LYS A 77 13.46 6.33 -4.55
N TYR A 78 12.83 6.17 -5.70
CA TYR A 78 13.40 6.40 -7.03
C TYR A 78 12.70 7.60 -7.69
N LYS A 79 13.16 7.97 -8.90
CA LYS A 79 12.65 9.13 -9.64
C LYS A 79 11.13 9.11 -9.79
N ASP A 80 10.54 7.95 -10.06
CA ASP A 80 9.13 7.80 -10.46
C ASP A 80 8.27 7.12 -9.37
N GLY A 81 8.77 7.01 -8.14
CA GLY A 81 8.02 6.43 -7.03
C GLY A 81 8.88 5.69 -6.01
N TYR A 82 8.22 5.15 -4.98
CA TYR A 82 8.81 4.28 -3.97
C TYR A 82 8.75 2.83 -4.44
N VAL A 83 9.83 2.07 -4.22
CA VAL A 83 9.89 0.67 -4.66
C VAL A 83 9.73 -0.28 -3.48
N PHE A 84 8.84 -1.24 -3.64
CA PHE A 84 8.59 -2.33 -2.70
C PHE A 84 8.85 -3.67 -3.36
N LEU A 85 9.33 -4.63 -2.59
CA LEU A 85 9.47 -6.03 -2.97
C LEU A 85 8.50 -6.86 -2.13
N HIS A 86 7.63 -7.63 -2.77
CA HIS A 86 6.85 -8.65 -2.10
C HIS A 86 7.71 -9.93 -1.96
N PRO A 87 8.12 -10.31 -0.73
CA PRO A 87 9.17 -11.30 -0.52
C PRO A 87 8.76 -12.71 -0.96
N ASN A 88 7.48 -13.04 -0.93
CA ASN A 88 6.99 -14.38 -1.28
C ASN A 88 6.86 -14.60 -2.80
N SER A 89 6.48 -13.55 -3.54
CA SER A 89 6.30 -13.64 -5.00
C SER A 89 7.51 -13.15 -5.78
N ASN A 90 8.48 -12.54 -5.09
CA ASN A 90 9.64 -11.86 -5.67
C ASN A 90 9.25 -10.78 -6.70
N GLN A 91 8.06 -10.20 -6.55
CA GLN A 91 7.55 -9.14 -7.42
C GLN A 91 7.90 -7.77 -6.86
N TYR A 92 8.26 -6.86 -7.76
CA TYR A 92 8.56 -5.47 -7.43
C TYR A 92 7.39 -4.58 -7.82
N TYR A 93 7.13 -3.61 -6.98
CA TYR A 93 6.07 -2.61 -7.16
C TYR A 93 6.69 -1.23 -7.06
N GLN A 94 6.38 -0.35 -8.01
CA GLN A 94 6.69 1.07 -7.92
C GLN A 94 5.40 1.83 -7.64
N VAL A 95 5.34 2.47 -6.47
CA VAL A 95 4.13 3.07 -5.92
C VAL A 95 4.34 4.53 -5.53
N LYS A 96 3.24 5.27 -5.37
CA LYS A 96 3.21 6.60 -4.75
C LYS A 96 2.64 6.54 -3.33
N GLY A 97 3.00 7.52 -2.52
CA GLY A 97 2.38 7.74 -1.22
C GLY A 97 1.12 8.61 -1.34
N LEU A 98 0.34 8.68 -0.26
CA LEU A 98 -0.85 9.53 -0.18
C LEU A 98 -0.50 10.94 0.27
N THR A 99 -0.15 11.12 1.55
CA THR A 99 0.01 12.44 2.18
C THR A 99 1.39 12.69 2.77
N SER A 100 2.11 11.64 3.16
CA SER A 100 3.44 11.72 3.77
C SER A 100 4.48 10.93 2.97
N SER A 101 5.72 11.42 2.96
CA SER A 101 6.80 10.72 2.28
C SER A 101 7.12 9.41 3.01
N ILE A 102 7.17 8.29 2.31
CA ILE A 102 7.49 6.97 2.92
C ILE A 102 8.87 6.98 3.60
N GLU A 103 9.84 7.72 3.05
CA GLU A 103 11.19 7.85 3.62
C GLU A 103 11.24 8.60 4.96
N GLU A 104 10.19 9.34 5.31
CA GLU A 104 10.03 9.97 6.64
C GLU A 104 9.49 8.97 7.67
N ILE A 105 8.79 7.92 7.21
CA ILE A 105 8.12 6.92 8.06
C ILE A 105 9.06 5.73 8.35
N CYS A 106 9.75 5.22 7.33
CA CYS A 106 10.65 4.08 7.49
C CYS A 106 11.95 4.22 6.67
N PRO A 107 13.11 3.80 7.23
CA PRO A 107 14.39 3.79 6.50
C PRO A 107 14.38 2.90 5.25
N GLU A 108 15.33 3.14 4.34
CA GLU A 108 15.56 2.26 3.19
C GLU A 108 15.84 0.80 3.63
N TYR A 109 15.33 -0.16 2.86
CA TYR A 109 15.38 -1.60 3.15
C TYR A 109 14.67 -2.00 4.45
N SER A 110 13.59 -1.29 4.82
CA SER A 110 12.75 -1.70 5.96
C SER A 110 11.74 -2.77 5.53
N VAL A 111 11.46 -3.70 6.43
CA VAL A 111 10.31 -4.60 6.29
C VAL A 111 9.08 -3.87 6.83
N VAL A 112 8.01 -3.83 6.06
CA VAL A 112 6.77 -3.15 6.45
C VAL A 112 5.55 -4.00 6.09
N ASP A 113 4.50 -3.92 6.89
CA ASP A 113 3.17 -4.40 6.49
C ASP A 113 2.35 -3.22 5.96
N THR A 114 1.90 -3.32 4.71
CA THR A 114 1.10 -2.31 4.01
C THR A 114 0.18 -2.98 2.98
N ALA A 115 -0.74 -2.22 2.39
CA ALA A 115 -1.47 -2.65 1.22
C ALA A 115 -1.07 -1.82 0.00
N ILE A 116 -0.76 -2.50 -1.10
CA ILE A 116 -0.49 -1.88 -2.40
C ILE A 116 -1.70 -2.11 -3.31
N LEU A 117 -2.27 -1.04 -3.85
CA LEU A 117 -3.49 -1.10 -4.66
C LEU A 117 -3.50 -0.04 -5.77
N PRO A 118 -4.17 -0.31 -6.90
CA PRO A 118 -4.39 0.68 -7.94
C PRO A 118 -5.42 1.71 -7.49
N PHE A 119 -5.24 3.00 -7.76
CA PHE A 119 -6.23 4.04 -7.52
C PHE A 119 -5.96 5.24 -8.43
N SER A 120 -6.96 5.69 -9.20
CA SER A 120 -6.87 6.86 -10.10
C SER A 120 -5.62 6.87 -10.99
N ASP A 121 -5.42 5.78 -11.75
CA ASP A 121 -4.28 5.55 -12.65
C ASP A 121 -2.90 5.57 -11.95
N GLU A 122 -2.86 5.43 -10.63
CA GLU A 122 -1.63 5.32 -9.84
C GLU A 122 -1.61 4.01 -9.06
N LEU A 123 -0.41 3.46 -8.83
CA LEU A 123 -0.23 2.41 -7.85
C LEU A 123 0.16 3.07 -6.53
N ILE A 124 -0.62 2.85 -5.46
CA ILE A 124 -0.43 3.54 -4.18
C ILE A 124 -0.23 2.55 -3.03
N CYS A 125 0.37 3.02 -1.95
CA CYS A 125 0.18 2.42 -0.63
C CYS A 125 -1.04 3.04 0.05
N ASP A 126 -1.76 2.25 0.85
CA ASP A 126 -2.96 2.66 1.62
C ASP A 126 -2.73 3.73 2.70
N GLY A 127 -1.50 4.23 2.86
CA GLY A 127 -1.11 5.20 3.89
C GLY A 127 -0.83 4.60 5.27
N LEU A 128 -1.02 3.28 5.42
CA LEU A 128 -0.74 2.56 6.65
C LEU A 128 0.55 1.74 6.46
N LEU A 129 1.68 2.29 6.91
CA LEU A 129 2.95 1.57 6.91
C LEU A 129 3.32 1.14 8.32
N VAL A 130 3.33 -0.16 8.57
CA VAL A 130 3.70 -0.73 9.87
C VAL A 130 5.11 -1.33 9.78
N PRO A 131 6.17 -0.64 10.25
CA PRO A 131 7.54 -1.14 10.16
C PRO A 131 7.81 -2.27 11.15
N PHE A 132 8.64 -3.22 10.71
CA PHE A 132 9.18 -4.29 11.54
C PHE A 132 10.63 -4.03 11.88
N ASN A 133 11.02 -4.43 13.09
CA ASN A 133 12.42 -4.43 13.52
C ASN A 133 13.17 -5.57 12.83
N ALA A 134 13.52 -5.36 11.56
CA ALA A 134 14.35 -6.25 10.77
C ALA A 134 15.47 -5.44 10.11
N SER A 135 16.66 -6.03 10.01
CA SER A 135 17.79 -5.41 9.31
C SER A 135 18.36 -6.39 8.30
N PHE A 136 18.76 -5.84 7.15
CA PHE A 136 19.39 -6.61 6.08
C PHE A 136 20.89 -6.31 6.01
N GLY A 137 21.69 -7.37 5.90
CA GLY A 137 23.11 -7.26 5.58
C GLY A 137 23.34 -6.67 4.18
N SER A 138 24.54 -6.13 3.94
CA SER A 138 24.92 -5.48 2.67
C SER A 138 24.75 -6.39 1.44
N ALA A 139 25.04 -7.68 1.57
CA ALA A 139 24.86 -8.67 0.50
C ALA A 139 23.39 -8.80 0.08
N MET A 140 22.48 -8.96 1.04
CA MET A 140 21.04 -9.06 0.79
C MET A 140 20.47 -7.76 0.19
N LYS A 141 20.90 -6.60 0.70
CA LYS A 141 20.50 -5.30 0.12
C LYS A 141 20.91 -5.18 -1.35
N LYS A 142 22.11 -5.67 -1.70
CA LYS A 142 22.60 -5.71 -3.08
C LYS A 142 21.73 -6.63 -3.95
N GLU A 143 21.43 -7.82 -3.48
CA GLU A 143 20.56 -8.79 -4.19
C GLU A 143 19.18 -8.21 -4.48
N ILE A 144 18.51 -7.66 -3.45
CA ILE A 144 17.20 -7.02 -3.57
C ILE A 144 17.23 -5.88 -4.59
N ARG A 145 18.28 -5.04 -4.56
CA ARG A 145 18.43 -3.92 -5.49
C ARG A 145 18.69 -4.39 -6.92
N ASP A 146 19.53 -5.39 -7.10
CA ASP A 146 19.88 -5.92 -8.43
C ASP A 146 18.65 -6.62 -9.05
N GLY A 147 17.82 -7.29 -8.23
CA GLY A 147 16.51 -7.83 -8.64
C GLY A 147 15.51 -6.76 -9.12
N TYR A 148 15.49 -5.58 -8.47
CA TYR A 148 14.68 -4.44 -8.96
C TYR A 148 15.15 -3.97 -10.35
N TRP A 149 16.46 -3.85 -10.58
CA TRP A 149 16.95 -3.44 -11.90
C TRP A 149 16.65 -4.47 -12.98
N LEU A 150 16.72 -5.76 -12.63
CA LEU A 150 16.35 -6.85 -13.53
C LEU A 150 14.85 -6.80 -13.88
N SER A 151 13.97 -6.59 -12.89
CA SER A 151 12.53 -6.49 -13.14
C SER A 151 12.18 -5.27 -14.00
N LYS A 152 12.83 -4.13 -13.74
CA LYS A 152 12.69 -2.93 -14.57
C LYS A 152 13.16 -3.15 -16.01
N LYS A 153 14.30 -3.83 -16.20
CA LYS A 153 14.84 -4.15 -17.53
C LYS A 153 13.94 -5.12 -18.30
N ASN A 154 13.36 -6.09 -17.62
CA ASN A 154 12.55 -7.14 -18.23
C ASN A 154 11.08 -6.76 -18.39
N GLY A 155 10.67 -5.57 -17.92
CA GLY A 155 9.27 -5.12 -17.98
C GLY A 155 8.34 -5.84 -17.00
N THR A 156 8.88 -6.49 -15.97
CA THR A 156 8.10 -7.21 -14.94
C THR A 156 7.94 -6.40 -13.65
N LEU A 157 8.38 -5.14 -13.64
CA LEU A 157 8.12 -4.19 -12.56
C LEU A 157 6.64 -3.78 -12.62
N ASN A 158 5.88 -4.05 -11.56
CA ASN A 158 4.50 -3.63 -11.46
C ASN A 158 4.44 -2.12 -11.17
N LYS A 159 3.82 -1.37 -12.08
CA LYS A 159 3.55 0.06 -11.99
C LYS A 159 2.38 0.39 -12.91
N ILE A 160 1.64 1.46 -12.63
CA ILE A 160 0.67 1.99 -13.61
C ILE A 160 1.42 2.89 -14.60
N ALA A 161 0.99 2.86 -15.85
CA ALA A 161 1.70 3.35 -17.03
C ALA A 161 1.63 4.87 -17.18
#